data_AF-A0A3M1X4R3-F1
#
_entry.id   AF-A0A3M1X4R3-F1
#
_cell.length_a   1.000
_cell.length_b   1.000
_cell.length_c   1.000
_cell.angle_alpha   90.00
_cell.angle_beta   90.00
_cell.angle_gamma   90.00
#
_symmetry.space_group_name_H-M   'P 1'
#
loop_
_entity.id
_entity.type
_entity.pdbx_description
1 polymer ?
#
loop_
_entity_poly.entity_id
_entity_poly.type
_entity_poly.pdbx_seq_one_letter_code
_entity_poly.pdbx_strand_id
1 'polypeptide(L)'
;YWDLSRQLWEQTSFDILQRYHELLEREDAVRELADLLGRMREAEIVLEEETYESVIVRKQWEEDRLQKSEIIGSHHSDDLSALLSSEASLLGDPDTETLFLQKYADKGLLTFRYEDRQLVESEDQFTEVNQRVKQREKGPFIVCVDTSDSMSGRPEQIAKVLCFGILKMAARENRRAFLINFSTGIQTLDLYNLSRSLDDIAAFLQMSFHAGTDISLALYEVLRQLETEAYRDADVLVISDFIMYRIEGDILERMREQQQRGTQFHSLILHQDPNAEVIDRFDTNWVYDPEQPHLIRELAGTLRVLGARRGRF
;
A
#
# COMPACT_ATOMS: atom_id res chain seq x y z
N TYR A 1 -4.55 -19.71 6.00
CA TYR A 1 -3.24 -19.13 6.35
C TYR A 1 -2.93 -19.16 7.85
N TRP A 2 -3.69 -19.93 8.65
CA TRP A 2 -3.26 -20.33 10.00
C TRP A 2 -3.01 -21.84 9.91
N ASP A 3 -1.74 -22.23 10.00
CA ASP A 3 -1.38 -23.65 10.09
C ASP A 3 -1.55 -24.08 11.54
N LEU A 4 -2.76 -24.56 11.81
CA LEU A 4 -3.27 -25.00 13.11
C LEU A 4 -2.58 -26.28 13.64
N SER A 5 -1.56 -26.79 12.96
CA SER A 5 -0.86 -28.04 13.29
C SER A 5 0.41 -27.88 14.14
N ARG A 6 0.82 -26.65 14.49
CA ARG A 6 2.12 -26.41 15.14
C ARG A 6 2.10 -26.70 16.65
N GLN A 7 2.98 -27.59 17.09
CA GLN A 7 3.20 -28.15 18.44
C GLN A 7 3.55 -27.14 19.58
N LEU A 8 3.32 -25.84 19.43
CA LEU A 8 3.79 -24.81 20.38
C LEU A 8 2.66 -24.05 21.11
N TRP A 9 1.39 -24.39 20.88
CA TRP A 9 0.25 -23.65 21.43
C TRP A 9 -0.35 -24.34 22.65
N GLU A 10 -0.85 -23.55 23.60
CA GLU A 10 -1.67 -24.09 24.68
C GLU A 10 -2.95 -24.70 24.09
N GLN A 11 -3.28 -25.93 24.47
CA GLN A 11 -4.46 -26.65 23.95
C GLN A 11 -5.74 -25.81 24.09
N THR A 12 -5.86 -25.07 25.19
CA THR A 12 -7.02 -24.20 25.47
C THR A 12 -7.13 -23.04 24.48
N SER A 13 -6.03 -22.34 24.17
CA SER A 13 -5.99 -21.25 23.18
C SER A 13 -6.45 -21.72 21.80
N PHE A 14 -5.99 -22.91 21.43
CA PHE A 14 -6.35 -23.54 20.16
C PHE A 14 -7.86 -23.79 20.04
N ASP A 15 -8.45 -24.42 21.06
CA ASP A 15 -9.88 -24.75 21.08
C ASP A 15 -10.77 -23.51 20.96
N ILE A 16 -10.37 -22.40 21.59
CA ILE A 16 -11.07 -21.12 21.51
C ILE A 16 -11.05 -20.59 20.07
N LEU A 17 -9.87 -20.52 19.45
CA LEU A 17 -9.73 -20.00 18.09
C LEU A 17 -10.44 -20.89 17.07
N GLN A 18 -10.43 -22.20 17.27
CA GLN A 18 -11.21 -23.13 16.45
C GLN A 18 -12.71 -22.86 16.59
N ARG A 19 -13.21 -22.65 17.80
CA ARG A 19 -14.62 -22.29 18.01
C ARG A 19 -14.99 -21.00 17.29
N TYR A 20 -14.16 -19.95 17.37
CA TYR A 20 -14.41 -18.70 16.63
C TYR A 20 -14.34 -18.89 15.12
N HIS A 21 -13.47 -19.78 14.63
CA HIS A 21 -13.44 -20.14 13.22
C HIS A 21 -14.74 -20.82 12.78
N GLU A 22 -15.24 -21.79 13.55
CA GLU A 22 -16.50 -22.47 13.23
C GLU A 22 -17.71 -21.52 13.27
N LEU A 23 -17.71 -20.56 14.19
CA LEU A 23 -18.74 -19.51 14.24
C LEU A 23 -18.66 -18.59 13.01
N LEU A 24 -17.45 -18.19 12.61
CA LEU A 24 -17.24 -17.36 11.43
C LEU A 24 -17.69 -18.05 10.14
N GLU A 25 -17.49 -19.36 10.01
CA GLU A 25 -17.95 -20.12 8.84
C GLU A 25 -19.48 -20.26 8.77
N ARG A 26 -20.20 -20.06 9.88
CA ARG A 26 -21.67 -20.11 9.93
C ARG A 26 -22.33 -18.76 9.65
N GLU A 27 -21.60 -17.65 9.83
CA GLU A 27 -22.13 -16.30 9.74
C GLU A 27 -21.63 -15.63 8.44
N ASP A 28 -22.32 -15.90 7.32
CA ASP A 28 -21.90 -15.45 5.98
C ASP A 28 -21.73 -13.92 5.88
N ALA A 29 -22.65 -13.13 6.47
CA ALA A 29 -22.51 -11.67 6.38
C ALA A 29 -21.28 -11.16 7.14
N VAL A 30 -20.92 -11.80 8.25
CA VAL A 30 -19.72 -11.41 9.01
C VAL A 30 -18.46 -11.64 8.17
N ARG A 31 -18.41 -12.75 7.42
CA ARG A 31 -17.34 -13.02 6.45
C ARG A 31 -17.34 -12.00 5.32
N GLU A 32 -18.50 -11.72 4.74
CA GLU A 32 -18.63 -10.76 3.64
C GLU A 32 -18.21 -9.35 4.05
N LEU A 33 -18.51 -8.91 5.27
CA LEU A 33 -18.07 -7.63 5.80
C LEU A 33 -16.56 -7.58 6.02
N ALA A 34 -15.96 -8.65 6.57
CA ALA A 34 -14.51 -8.72 6.70
C ALA A 34 -13.81 -8.63 5.34
N ASP A 35 -14.37 -9.27 4.30
CA ASP A 35 -13.86 -9.19 2.93
C ASP A 35 -14.13 -7.82 2.30
N LEU A 36 -15.29 -7.19 2.58
CA LEU A 36 -15.62 -5.83 2.12
C LEU A 36 -14.60 -4.82 2.65
N LEU A 37 -14.29 -4.87 3.94
CA LEU A 37 -13.27 -4.02 4.58
C LEU A 37 -11.88 -4.21 3.96
N GLY A 38 -11.54 -5.44 3.54
CA GLY A 38 -10.31 -5.71 2.79
C GLY A 38 -10.28 -5.05 1.41
N ARG A 39 -11.42 -5.04 0.69
CA ARG A 39 -11.56 -4.50 -0.67
C ARG A 39 -11.70 -2.98 -0.74
N MET A 40 -12.30 -2.33 0.26
CA MET A 40 -12.53 -0.88 0.24
C MET A 40 -11.23 -0.10 0.00
N ARG A 41 -10.13 -0.54 0.61
CA ARG A 41 -8.82 0.09 0.42
C ARG A 41 -8.19 -0.18 -0.95
N GLU A 42 -8.47 -1.32 -1.57
CA GLU A 42 -7.99 -1.61 -2.93
C GLU A 42 -8.53 -0.61 -3.95
N ALA A 43 -9.78 -0.16 -3.80
CA ALA A 43 -10.38 0.82 -4.69
C ALA A 43 -9.74 2.22 -4.56
N GLU A 44 -9.27 2.59 -3.37
CA GLU A 44 -8.60 3.87 -3.11
C GLU A 44 -7.12 3.87 -3.53
N ILE A 45 -6.45 2.72 -3.44
CA ILE A 45 -5.01 2.55 -3.78
C ILE A 45 -4.75 2.68 -5.29
N VAL A 46 -5.76 2.50 -6.15
CA VAL A 46 -5.55 2.27 -7.58
C VAL A 46 -5.09 3.50 -8.39
N LEU A 47 -5.16 4.75 -7.91
CA LEU A 47 -4.87 5.93 -8.75
C LEU A 47 -4.17 7.10 -8.03
N GLU A 48 -2.92 6.92 -7.58
CA GLU A 48 -1.96 8.03 -7.55
C GLU A 48 -0.99 7.84 -8.73
N GLU A 49 -1.37 8.37 -9.90
CA GLU A 49 -0.46 8.53 -11.03
C GLU A 49 0.49 9.70 -10.72
N GLU A 50 1.69 9.39 -10.25
CA GLU A 50 2.73 10.41 -10.16
C GLU A 50 3.32 10.63 -11.54
N THR A 51 3.19 11.86 -12.04
CA THR A 51 3.88 12.33 -13.24
C THR A 51 5.16 13.01 -12.81
N TYR A 52 6.32 12.53 -13.27
CA TYR A 52 7.60 13.18 -12.98
C TYR A 52 8.45 13.31 -14.25
N GLU A 53 9.21 14.40 -14.29
CA GLU A 53 10.13 14.70 -15.38
C GLU A 53 11.52 14.18 -15.05
N SER A 54 12.11 13.39 -15.94
CA SER A 54 13.52 13.01 -15.85
C SER A 54 14.29 13.55 -17.04
N VAL A 55 15.43 14.20 -16.77
CA VAL A 55 16.38 14.62 -17.81
C VAL A 55 17.27 13.44 -18.16
N ILE A 56 17.19 12.96 -19.39
CA ILE A 56 18.01 11.86 -19.90
C ILE A 56 19.05 12.43 -20.85
N VAL A 57 20.32 12.24 -20.50
CA VAL A 57 21.46 12.51 -21.38
C VAL A 57 21.77 11.22 -22.12
N ARG A 58 21.44 11.16 -23.41
CA ARG A 58 21.74 9.98 -24.25
C ARG A 58 23.19 10.04 -24.70
N LYS A 59 23.83 8.88 -24.83
CA LYS A 59 25.17 8.80 -25.43
C LYS A 59 25.05 8.58 -26.93
N GLN A 60 25.83 9.30 -27.71
CA GLN A 60 25.88 9.20 -29.17
C GLN A 60 27.27 8.78 -29.64
N TRP A 61 27.33 8.09 -30.78
CA TRP A 61 28.61 7.76 -31.41
C TRP A 61 29.08 8.95 -32.23
N GLU A 62 30.25 9.47 -31.92
CA GLU A 62 30.92 10.53 -32.69
C GLU A 62 32.23 10.00 -33.27
N GLU A 63 32.53 10.39 -34.52
CA GLU A 63 33.77 10.02 -35.19
C GLU A 63 34.89 10.97 -34.75
N ASP A 64 35.88 10.46 -34.01
CA ASP A 64 37.08 11.23 -33.65
C ASP A 64 38.15 11.04 -34.73
N ARG A 65 38.33 12.06 -35.58
CA ARG A 65 39.30 12.03 -36.67
C ARG A 65 40.76 12.14 -36.23
N LEU A 66 41.03 12.44 -34.96
CA LEU A 66 42.39 12.65 -34.44
C LEU A 66 42.97 11.39 -33.80
N GLN A 67 42.13 10.42 -33.42
CA GLN A 67 42.60 9.12 -32.97
C GLN A 67 42.88 8.16 -34.15
N LYS A 68 43.81 7.24 -33.91
CA LYS A 68 44.21 6.15 -34.83
C LYS A 68 44.24 4.85 -34.04
N SER A 69 43.08 4.38 -33.59
CA SER A 69 43.01 3.27 -32.62
C SER A 69 42.83 1.89 -33.27
N GLU A 70 42.02 1.77 -34.33
CA GLU A 70 41.81 0.49 -35.04
C GLU A 70 42.02 0.61 -36.56
N ILE A 71 42.78 -0.34 -37.14
CA ILE A 71 42.99 -0.42 -38.60
C ILE A 71 41.88 -1.28 -39.22
N ILE A 72 41.00 -0.64 -40.00
CA ILE A 72 39.89 -1.31 -40.68
C ILE A 72 40.16 -1.62 -42.17
N GLY A 73 41.36 -1.28 -42.65
CA GLY A 73 41.79 -1.59 -44.01
C GLY A 73 42.80 -0.60 -44.56
N SER A 74 42.86 -0.49 -45.89
CA SER A 74 43.70 0.47 -46.61
C SER A 74 42.89 1.23 -47.66
N HIS A 75 43.33 2.43 -47.99
CA HIS A 75 42.75 3.29 -49.03
C HIS A 75 43.85 4.12 -49.70
N HIS A 76 43.53 4.83 -50.77
CA HIS A 76 44.48 5.75 -51.39
C HIS A 76 44.34 7.14 -50.76
N SER A 77 45.45 7.73 -50.31
CA SER A 77 45.51 9.10 -49.82
C SER A 77 46.92 9.70 -49.96
N ASP A 78 47.13 10.90 -49.43
CA ASP A 78 48.40 11.59 -49.24
C ASP A 78 48.86 11.60 -47.76
N ASP A 79 48.24 10.80 -46.88
CA ASP A 79 48.61 10.77 -45.44
C ASP A 79 49.88 9.94 -45.20
N LEU A 80 51.03 10.63 -45.17
CA LEU A 80 52.33 10.03 -44.87
C LEU A 80 52.38 9.37 -43.47
N SER A 81 51.55 9.81 -42.53
CA SER A 81 51.53 9.26 -41.17
C SER A 81 50.78 7.92 -41.07
N ALA A 82 50.09 7.52 -42.13
CA ALA A 82 49.39 6.23 -42.26
C ALA A 82 49.96 5.38 -43.42
N LEU A 83 51.12 5.75 -43.96
CA LEU A 83 51.69 5.15 -45.16
C LEU A 83 52.02 3.66 -44.98
N LEU A 84 51.62 2.84 -45.95
CA LEU A 84 52.01 1.43 -45.95
C LEU A 84 53.50 1.27 -46.28
N SER A 85 54.12 0.24 -45.70
CA SER A 85 55.54 -0.05 -45.93
C SER A 85 55.89 -0.28 -47.40
N SER A 86 54.96 -0.81 -48.20
CA SER A 86 55.13 -1.01 -49.65
C SER A 86 55.20 0.30 -50.43
N GLU A 87 54.56 1.37 -49.94
CA GLU A 87 54.67 2.70 -50.54
C GLU A 87 55.94 3.40 -50.05
N ALA A 88 56.27 3.25 -48.77
CA ALA A 88 57.50 3.79 -48.21
C ALA A 88 58.76 3.25 -48.90
N SER A 89 58.75 1.99 -49.36
CA SER A 89 59.86 1.43 -50.13
C SER A 89 60.11 2.12 -51.47
N LEU A 90 59.06 2.67 -52.11
CA LEU A 90 59.22 3.40 -53.38
C LEU A 90 60.04 4.68 -53.20
N LEU A 91 59.97 5.32 -52.03
CA LEU A 91 60.76 6.49 -51.68
C LEU A 91 62.23 6.14 -51.35
N GLY A 92 62.50 4.89 -50.94
CA GLY A 92 63.83 4.46 -50.48
C GLY A 92 64.84 4.16 -51.61
N ASP A 93 64.38 4.07 -52.86
CA ASP A 93 65.20 3.76 -54.03
C ASP A 93 65.10 4.91 -55.06
N PRO A 94 66.23 5.52 -55.49
CA PRO A 94 66.25 6.60 -56.47
C PRO A 94 65.54 6.29 -57.79
N ASP A 95 65.54 5.03 -58.22
CA ASP A 95 64.90 4.61 -59.47
C ASP A 95 63.36 4.61 -59.36
N THR A 96 62.81 4.47 -58.15
CA THR A 96 61.36 4.44 -57.90
C THR A 96 60.82 5.69 -57.20
N GLU A 97 61.68 6.59 -56.76
CA GLU A 97 61.31 7.82 -56.04
C GLU A 97 60.33 8.69 -56.85
N THR A 98 60.55 8.81 -58.17
CA THR A 98 59.67 9.60 -59.04
C THR A 98 58.23 9.04 -59.05
N LEU A 99 58.08 7.72 -58.98
CA LEU A 99 56.76 7.07 -58.91
C LEU A 99 56.08 7.36 -57.57
N PHE A 100 56.83 7.34 -56.46
CA PHE A 100 56.29 7.74 -55.15
C PHE A 100 55.79 9.18 -55.17
N LEU A 101 56.60 10.12 -55.67
CA LEU A 101 56.24 11.54 -55.74
C LEU A 101 55.01 11.78 -56.63
N GLN A 102 54.90 11.08 -57.75
CA GLN A 102 53.71 11.12 -58.59
C GLN A 102 52.48 10.63 -57.83
N LYS A 103 52.56 9.47 -57.18
CA LYS A 103 51.44 8.94 -56.37
C LYS A 103 51.09 9.85 -55.20
N TYR A 104 52.06 10.50 -54.57
CA TYR A 104 51.80 11.49 -53.52
C TYR A 104 51.05 12.71 -54.05
N ALA A 105 51.49 13.28 -55.18
CA ALA A 105 50.85 14.43 -55.81
C ALA A 105 49.40 14.11 -56.25
N ASP A 106 49.17 12.89 -56.73
CA ASP A 106 47.86 12.41 -57.17
C ASP A 106 46.98 11.89 -56.02
N LYS A 107 47.44 11.95 -54.77
CA LYS A 107 46.79 11.35 -53.59
C LYS A 107 46.48 9.85 -53.75
N GLY A 108 47.35 9.17 -54.49
CA GLY A 108 47.30 7.76 -54.86
C GLY A 108 48.22 6.86 -54.04
N LEU A 109 48.75 7.29 -52.87
CA LEU A 109 49.52 6.39 -52.01
C LEU A 109 48.59 5.49 -51.21
N LEU A 110 48.91 4.22 -51.10
CA LEU A 110 48.15 3.29 -50.27
C LEU A 110 48.49 3.52 -48.78
N THR A 111 47.49 3.90 -47.99
CA THR A 111 47.59 4.24 -46.56
C THR A 111 46.57 3.45 -45.74
N PHE A 112 46.86 3.21 -44.46
CA PHE A 112 45.92 2.59 -43.53
C PHE A 112 44.69 3.48 -43.33
N ARG A 113 43.52 2.86 -43.32
CA ARG A 113 42.25 3.48 -42.97
C ARG A 113 41.92 3.15 -41.52
N TYR A 114 41.76 4.18 -40.72
CA TYR A 114 41.33 4.09 -39.32
C TYR A 114 39.85 4.48 -39.22
N GLU A 115 39.09 3.83 -38.35
CA GLU A 115 37.73 4.23 -37.98
C GLU A 115 37.63 4.19 -36.47
N ASP A 116 37.47 5.37 -35.86
CA ASP A 116 37.33 5.49 -34.42
C ASP A 116 35.96 6.10 -34.12
N ARG A 117 35.12 5.33 -33.44
CA ARG A 117 33.84 5.81 -32.90
C ARG A 117 33.98 5.91 -31.39
N GLN A 118 33.77 7.09 -30.85
CA GLN A 118 33.70 7.28 -29.40
C GLN A 118 32.25 7.51 -28.97
N LEU A 119 31.90 6.95 -27.82
CA LEU A 119 30.60 7.13 -27.21
C LEU A 119 30.64 8.42 -26.37
N VAL A 120 30.21 9.53 -26.93
CA VAL A 120 30.20 10.84 -26.28
C VAL A 120 28.81 11.12 -25.69
N GLU A 121 28.75 11.84 -24.56
CA GLU A 121 27.47 12.32 -24.03
C GLU A 121 26.89 13.36 -24.99
N SER A 122 25.64 13.18 -25.41
CA SER A 122 24.96 14.13 -26.29
C SER A 122 24.70 15.45 -25.55
N GLU A 123 24.87 16.58 -26.24
CA GLU A 123 24.48 17.90 -25.71
C GLU A 123 22.96 18.06 -25.61
N ASP A 124 22.18 17.19 -26.29
CA ASP A 124 20.73 17.21 -26.26
C ASP A 124 20.20 16.59 -24.95
N GLN A 125 19.61 17.45 -24.13
CA GLN A 125 18.87 17.04 -22.93
C GLN A 125 17.43 16.76 -23.31
N PHE A 126 17.00 15.51 -23.14
CA PHE A 126 15.60 15.12 -23.34
C PHE A 126 14.88 15.08 -22.00
N THR A 127 13.76 15.78 -21.90
CA THR A 127 12.83 15.63 -20.78
C THR A 127 11.85 14.52 -21.10
N GLU A 128 11.92 13.41 -20.37
CA GLU A 128 10.92 12.35 -20.44
C GLU A 128 9.92 12.51 -19.29
N VAL A 129 8.63 12.55 -19.64
CA VAL A 129 7.53 12.58 -18.69
C VAL A 129 7.14 11.13 -18.39
N ASN A 130 7.48 10.67 -17.19
CA ASN A 130 7.19 9.31 -16.76
C ASN A 130 5.94 9.29 -15.88
N GLN A 131 5.13 8.25 -16.04
CA GLN A 131 4.02 7.94 -15.15
C GLN A 131 4.40 6.72 -14.30
N ARG A 132 4.34 6.87 -12.97
CA ARG A 132 4.51 5.74 -12.05
C ARG A 132 3.23 5.54 -11.26
N VAL A 133 2.66 4.35 -11.38
CA VAL A 133 1.60 3.88 -10.49
C VAL A 133 2.27 3.49 -9.17
N LYS A 134 2.09 4.29 -8.13
CA LYS A 134 2.45 3.86 -6.77
C LYS A 134 1.29 3.04 -6.21
N GLN A 135 1.48 1.74 -6.03
CA GLN A 135 0.62 0.97 -5.14
C GLN A 135 0.91 1.41 -3.70
N ARG A 136 0.05 2.27 -3.12
CA ARG A 136 0.09 2.55 -1.68
C ARG A 136 -0.12 1.22 -0.93
N GLU A 137 0.69 0.98 0.09
CA GLU A 137 0.49 -0.18 0.97
C GLU A 137 -0.87 -0.08 1.66
N LYS A 138 -1.56 -1.22 1.83
CA LYS A 138 -2.84 -1.26 2.56
C LYS A 138 -2.59 -0.82 4.01
N GLY A 139 -3.35 0.17 4.48
CA GLY A 139 -3.20 0.75 5.82
C GLY A 139 -3.44 -0.26 6.95
N PRO A 140 -2.98 0.02 8.18
CA PRO A 140 -3.22 -0.86 9.33
C PRO A 140 -4.70 -0.79 9.79
N PHE A 141 -5.10 -1.69 10.69
CA PHE A 141 -6.42 -1.68 11.31
C PHE A 141 -6.35 -1.30 12.78
N ILE A 142 -7.35 -0.55 13.25
CA ILE A 142 -7.65 -0.42 14.68
C ILE A 142 -9.09 -0.88 14.90
N VAL A 143 -9.31 -1.92 15.69
CA VAL A 143 -10.64 -2.50 15.93
C VAL A 143 -11.03 -2.32 17.39
N CYS A 144 -12.10 -1.58 17.62
CA CYS A 144 -12.72 -1.39 18.93
C CYS A 144 -13.91 -2.34 19.07
N VAL A 145 -13.91 -3.17 20.12
CA VAL A 145 -14.96 -4.13 20.44
C VAL A 145 -15.61 -3.74 21.75
N ASP A 146 -16.90 -3.43 21.70
CA ASP A 146 -17.71 -3.15 22.88
C ASP A 146 -18.08 -4.46 23.61
N THR A 147 -17.76 -4.55 24.90
CA THR A 147 -18.16 -5.66 25.78
C THR A 147 -18.92 -5.17 27.02
N SER A 148 -19.63 -4.06 26.87
CA SER A 148 -20.60 -3.57 27.85
C SER A 148 -21.74 -4.54 28.10
N ASP A 149 -22.51 -4.28 29.15
CA ASP A 149 -23.60 -5.15 29.60
C ASP A 149 -24.71 -5.31 28.54
N SER A 150 -25.00 -4.26 27.77
CA SER A 150 -26.00 -4.31 26.69
C SER A 150 -25.58 -5.17 25.50
N MET A 151 -24.27 -5.40 25.33
CA MET A 151 -23.71 -6.30 24.33
C MET A 151 -23.76 -7.77 24.75
N SER A 152 -24.06 -8.07 26.02
CA SER A 152 -24.01 -9.42 26.57
C SER A 152 -24.83 -10.44 25.75
N GLY A 153 -24.22 -11.61 25.48
CA GLY A 153 -24.84 -12.68 24.72
C GLY A 153 -24.53 -12.62 23.22
N ARG A 154 -25.57 -12.61 22.37
CA ARG A 154 -25.42 -12.72 20.90
C ARG A 154 -24.69 -11.52 20.28
N PRO A 155 -24.93 -10.24 20.66
CA PRO A 155 -24.22 -9.10 20.09
C PRO A 155 -22.70 -9.20 20.31
N GLU A 156 -22.26 -9.43 21.55
CA GLU A 156 -20.83 -9.59 21.87
C GLU A 156 -20.21 -10.78 21.12
N GLN A 157 -20.93 -11.90 21.02
CA GLN A 157 -20.47 -13.04 20.24
C GLN A 157 -20.21 -12.66 18.78
N ILE A 158 -21.15 -11.98 18.13
CA ILE A 158 -20.99 -11.53 16.74
C ILE A 158 -19.85 -10.52 16.62
N ALA A 159 -19.73 -9.58 17.56
CA ALA A 159 -18.64 -8.61 17.57
C ALA A 159 -17.26 -9.28 17.60
N LYS A 160 -17.10 -10.29 18.45
CA LYS A 160 -15.85 -11.06 18.57
C LYS A 160 -15.59 -11.97 17.38
N VAL A 161 -16.63 -12.57 16.79
CA VAL A 161 -16.51 -13.35 15.55
C VAL A 161 -16.06 -12.47 14.39
N LEU A 162 -16.61 -11.26 14.27
CA LEU A 162 -16.18 -10.31 13.26
C LEU A 162 -14.74 -9.83 13.50
N CYS A 163 -14.41 -9.46 14.73
CA CYS A 163 -13.04 -9.09 15.11
C CYS A 163 -12.06 -10.19 14.68
N PHE A 164 -12.38 -11.46 14.98
CA PHE A 164 -11.59 -12.60 14.51
C PHE A 164 -11.52 -12.73 12.98
N GLY A 165 -12.62 -12.48 12.27
CA GLY A 165 -12.65 -12.43 10.80
C GLY A 165 -11.72 -11.36 10.22
N ILE A 166 -11.73 -10.15 10.79
CA ILE A 166 -10.86 -9.04 10.41
C ILE A 166 -9.41 -9.39 10.70
N LEU A 167 -9.11 -9.99 11.85
CA LEU A 167 -7.75 -10.47 12.16
C LEU A 167 -7.27 -11.53 11.17
N LYS A 168 -8.13 -12.47 10.77
CA LYS A 168 -7.80 -13.46 9.73
C LYS A 168 -7.52 -12.78 8.38
N MET A 169 -8.29 -11.76 8.01
CA MET A 169 -8.07 -10.99 6.79
C MET A 169 -6.77 -10.18 6.88
N ALA A 170 -6.57 -9.41 7.95
CA ALA A 170 -5.35 -8.63 8.20
C ALA A 170 -4.10 -9.51 8.15
N ALA A 171 -4.14 -10.71 8.75
CA ALA A 171 -3.06 -11.69 8.67
C ALA A 171 -2.77 -12.16 7.23
N ARG A 172 -3.82 -12.41 6.43
CA ARG A 172 -3.68 -12.83 5.01
C ARG A 172 -3.09 -11.72 4.15
N GLU A 173 -3.44 -10.47 4.45
CA GLU A 173 -3.00 -9.29 3.70
C GLU A 173 -1.73 -8.64 4.27
N ASN A 174 -1.12 -9.22 5.31
CA ASN A 174 0.05 -8.67 6.00
C ASN A 174 -0.14 -7.24 6.53
N ARG A 175 -1.34 -6.94 7.04
CA ARG A 175 -1.71 -5.66 7.64
C ARG A 175 -1.56 -5.74 9.16
N ARG A 176 -1.05 -4.67 9.77
CA ARG A 176 -1.00 -4.58 11.24
C ARG A 176 -2.40 -4.39 11.80
N ALA A 177 -2.63 -4.85 13.02
CA ALA A 177 -3.91 -4.69 13.70
C ALA A 177 -3.69 -4.31 15.16
N PHE A 178 -4.40 -3.30 15.62
CA PHE A 178 -4.50 -2.93 17.03
C PHE A 178 -5.92 -3.21 17.51
N LEU A 179 -6.07 -3.94 18.61
CA LEU A 179 -7.37 -4.27 19.17
C LEU A 179 -7.60 -3.49 20.46
N ILE A 180 -8.83 -3.02 20.64
CA ILE A 180 -9.27 -2.33 21.85
C ILE A 180 -10.59 -2.96 22.28
N ASN A 181 -10.59 -3.63 23.42
CA ASN A 181 -11.83 -4.04 24.09
C ASN A 181 -12.23 -2.92 25.04
N PHE A 182 -13.50 -2.48 25.02
CA PHE A 182 -13.95 -1.38 25.85
C PHE A 182 -15.32 -1.61 26.51
N SER A 183 -15.50 -0.94 27.65
CA SER A 183 -16.75 -0.77 28.40
C SER A 183 -16.62 0.53 29.23
N THR A 184 -16.60 0.49 30.56
CA THR A 184 -16.17 1.59 31.44
C THR A 184 -14.65 1.73 31.55
N GLY A 185 -13.90 0.77 31.00
CA GLY A 185 -12.45 0.78 30.88
C GLY A 185 -12.02 0.19 29.54
N ILE A 186 -10.72 0.14 29.28
CA ILE A 186 -10.17 -0.42 28.04
C ILE A 186 -9.10 -1.48 28.32
N GLN A 187 -9.00 -2.43 27.40
CA GLN A 187 -7.87 -3.34 27.29
C GLN A 187 -7.41 -3.41 25.84
N THR A 188 -6.10 -3.30 25.64
CA THR A 188 -5.52 -3.18 24.31
C THR A 188 -4.62 -4.36 23.96
N LEU A 189 -4.50 -4.65 22.67
CA LEU A 189 -3.60 -5.65 22.13
C LEU A 189 -3.00 -5.17 20.80
N ASP A 190 -1.69 -4.96 20.77
CA ASP A 190 -0.93 -4.59 19.57
C ASP A 190 -0.43 -5.84 18.86
N LEU A 191 -0.91 -6.07 17.63
CA LEU A 191 -0.52 -7.22 16.83
C LEU A 191 0.46 -6.79 15.74
N TYR A 192 1.70 -6.50 16.15
CA TYR A 192 2.80 -6.21 15.21
C TYR A 192 3.19 -7.44 14.37
N ASN A 193 3.01 -8.64 14.93
CA ASN A 193 3.18 -9.91 14.21
C ASN A 193 2.12 -10.92 14.65
N LEU A 194 0.98 -10.92 13.97
CA LEU A 194 -0.18 -11.78 14.26
C LEU A 194 0.20 -13.27 14.44
N SER A 195 1.21 -13.76 13.72
CA SER A 195 1.62 -15.17 13.77
C SER A 195 2.27 -15.60 15.09
N ARG A 196 2.66 -14.65 15.96
CA ARG A 196 3.28 -14.92 17.27
C ARG A 196 2.36 -14.62 18.45
N SER A 197 1.11 -14.23 18.20
CA SER A 197 0.19 -13.68 19.21
C SER A 197 -1.11 -14.47 19.33
N LEU A 198 -1.14 -15.77 19.00
CA LEU A 198 -2.37 -16.54 19.07
C LEU A 198 -2.93 -16.65 20.49
N ASP A 199 -2.07 -16.84 21.49
CA ASP A 199 -2.49 -16.89 22.90
C ASP A 199 -3.06 -15.53 23.34
N ASP A 200 -2.45 -14.42 22.91
CA ASP A 200 -2.95 -13.07 23.20
C ASP A 200 -4.30 -12.81 22.52
N ILE A 201 -4.48 -13.27 21.27
CA ILE A 201 -5.75 -13.15 20.56
C ILE A 201 -6.82 -14.01 21.24
N ALA A 202 -6.50 -15.25 21.63
CA ALA A 202 -7.43 -16.12 22.34
C ALA A 202 -7.85 -15.49 23.67
N ALA A 203 -6.88 -14.97 24.44
CA ALA A 203 -7.15 -14.25 25.68
C ALA A 203 -8.03 -13.01 25.44
N PHE A 204 -7.73 -12.20 24.42
CA PHE A 204 -8.53 -11.03 24.05
C PHE A 204 -9.97 -11.40 23.71
N LEU A 205 -10.19 -12.45 22.91
CA LEU A 205 -11.53 -12.90 22.54
C LEU A 205 -12.31 -13.47 23.73
N GLN A 206 -11.64 -13.97 24.76
CA GLN A 206 -12.30 -14.43 25.98
C GLN A 206 -12.66 -13.31 26.96
N MET A 207 -12.07 -12.12 26.83
CA MET A 207 -12.29 -11.01 27.77
C MET A 207 -13.63 -10.33 27.57
N SER A 208 -14.32 -10.05 28.67
CA SER A 208 -15.59 -9.32 28.70
C SER A 208 -15.67 -8.51 29.99
N PHE A 209 -16.12 -7.26 29.91
CA PHE A 209 -16.20 -6.38 31.08
C PHE A 209 -17.60 -6.32 31.73
N HIS A 210 -18.68 -6.47 30.94
CA HIS A 210 -20.08 -6.48 31.41
C HIS A 210 -20.43 -5.33 32.37
N ALA A 211 -20.00 -4.12 32.03
CA ALA A 211 -20.28 -2.88 32.78
C ALA A 211 -21.00 -1.86 31.87
N GLY A 212 -21.12 -0.60 32.31
CA GLY A 212 -21.56 0.48 31.43
C GLY A 212 -20.61 0.71 30.24
N THR A 213 -20.95 1.68 29.39
CA THR A 213 -20.22 1.95 28.14
C THR A 213 -19.64 3.35 28.14
N ASP A 214 -18.34 3.46 27.90
CA ASP A 214 -17.63 4.70 27.65
C ASP A 214 -16.71 4.54 26.43
N ILE A 215 -17.23 4.97 25.28
CA ILE A 215 -16.49 4.95 24.02
C ILE A 215 -15.32 5.96 24.02
N SER A 216 -15.35 6.97 24.89
CA SER A 216 -14.38 8.06 24.90
C SER A 216 -12.97 7.54 25.17
N LEU A 217 -12.84 6.62 26.13
CA LEU A 217 -11.56 5.97 26.44
C LEU A 217 -11.00 5.20 25.25
N ALA A 218 -11.86 4.47 24.52
CA ALA A 218 -11.46 3.75 23.33
C ALA A 218 -11.00 4.71 22.22
N LEU A 219 -11.77 5.78 21.96
CA LEU A 219 -11.43 6.77 20.94
C LEU A 219 -10.18 7.57 21.28
N TYR A 220 -9.93 7.90 22.55
CA TYR A 220 -8.67 8.51 22.95
C TYR A 220 -7.47 7.61 22.64
N GLU A 221 -7.60 6.32 22.93
CA GLU A 221 -6.54 5.35 22.62
C GLU A 221 -6.37 5.16 21.11
N VAL A 222 -7.45 5.11 20.33
CA VAL A 222 -7.39 5.12 18.85
C VAL A 222 -6.60 6.34 18.37
N LEU A 223 -6.97 7.54 18.79
CA LEU A 223 -6.32 8.78 18.38
C LEU A 223 -4.85 8.81 18.78
N ARG A 224 -4.50 8.28 19.96
CA ARG A 224 -3.11 8.14 20.40
C ARG A 224 -2.32 7.19 19.50
N GLN A 225 -2.92 6.09 19.04
CA GLN A 225 -2.26 5.15 18.12
C GLN A 225 -2.10 5.75 16.72
N LEU A 226 -3.09 6.49 16.21
CA LEU A 226 -3.02 7.18 14.92
C LEU A 226 -1.90 8.23 14.84
N GLU A 227 -1.46 8.77 15.97
CA GLU A 227 -0.30 9.68 16.05
C GLU A 227 1.04 8.95 15.89
N THR A 228 1.07 7.61 16.02
CA THR A 228 2.28 6.81 15.80
C THR A 228 2.50 6.50 14.32
N GLU A 229 3.76 6.35 13.90
CA GLU A 229 4.09 5.92 12.52
C GLU A 229 3.52 4.53 12.17
N ALA A 230 3.31 3.67 13.17
CA ALA A 230 2.87 2.29 12.97
C ALA A 230 1.41 2.17 12.55
N TYR A 231 0.58 3.13 12.95
CA TYR A 231 -0.88 3.13 12.78
C TYR A 231 -1.39 4.38 12.05
N ARG A 232 -0.50 5.14 11.40
CA ARG A 232 -0.91 6.26 10.54
C ARG A 232 -1.82 5.75 9.42
N ASP A 233 -2.86 6.52 9.09
CA ASP A 233 -3.76 6.23 7.96
C ASP A 233 -4.46 4.86 8.12
N ALA A 234 -4.78 4.49 9.37
CA ALA A 234 -5.46 3.24 9.69
C ALA A 234 -6.94 3.27 9.33
N ASP A 235 -7.50 2.09 9.03
CA ASP A 235 -8.93 1.88 9.03
C ASP A 235 -9.37 1.57 10.47
N VAL A 236 -10.15 2.48 11.06
CA VAL A 236 -10.70 2.33 12.41
C VAL A 236 -12.09 1.73 12.32
N LEU A 237 -12.33 0.60 12.98
CA LEU A 237 -13.66 -0.01 13.09
C LEU A 237 -14.12 -0.05 14.53
N VAL A 238 -15.30 0.49 14.82
CA VAL A 238 -15.96 0.37 16.12
C VAL A 238 -17.16 -0.55 16.01
N ILE A 239 -17.19 -1.62 16.81
CA ILE A 239 -18.28 -2.61 16.85
C ILE A 239 -19.01 -2.46 18.19
N SER A 240 -20.27 -2.03 18.14
CA SER A 240 -21.09 -1.73 19.33
C SER A 240 -22.58 -1.75 18.99
N ASP A 241 -23.44 -1.74 20.01
CA ASP A 241 -24.86 -1.42 19.88
C ASP A 241 -25.11 0.11 19.82
N PHE A 242 -24.10 0.92 20.13
CA PHE A 242 -24.15 2.38 20.21
C PHE A 242 -25.26 2.92 21.12
N ILE A 243 -25.63 2.18 22.17
CA ILE A 243 -26.53 2.64 23.24
C ILE A 243 -25.73 3.50 24.22
N MET A 244 -25.29 4.66 23.75
CA MET A 244 -24.40 5.56 24.48
C MET A 244 -24.78 7.03 24.27
N TYR A 245 -24.39 7.91 25.20
CA TYR A 245 -24.95 9.27 25.26
C TYR A 245 -24.35 10.24 24.24
N ARG A 246 -23.03 10.36 24.17
CA ARG A 246 -22.34 11.33 23.31
C ARG A 246 -20.83 11.07 23.26
N ILE A 247 -20.18 11.59 22.23
CA ILE A 247 -18.72 11.72 22.14
C ILE A 247 -18.33 13.15 22.52
N GLU A 248 -17.24 13.32 23.26
CA GLU A 248 -16.73 14.64 23.66
C GLU A 248 -16.24 15.47 22.46
N GLY A 249 -16.37 16.80 22.56
CA GLY A 249 -16.14 17.70 21.42
C GLY A 249 -14.69 17.72 20.92
N ASP A 250 -13.73 17.56 21.82
CA ASP A 250 -12.29 17.47 21.51
C ASP A 250 -11.95 16.18 20.75
N ILE A 251 -12.55 15.04 21.12
CA ILE A 251 -12.41 13.78 20.39
C ILE A 251 -12.92 13.95 18.96
N LEU A 252 -14.08 14.59 18.79
CA LEU A 252 -14.68 14.82 17.47
C LEU A 252 -13.82 15.72 16.57
N GLU A 253 -13.17 16.74 17.15
CA GLU A 253 -12.24 17.60 16.42
C GLU A 253 -11.03 16.79 15.93
N ARG A 254 -10.41 16.00 16.82
CA ARG A 254 -9.26 15.15 16.48
C ARG A 254 -9.61 14.05 15.47
N MET A 255 -10.80 13.44 15.55
CA MET A 255 -11.27 12.49 14.54
C MET A 255 -11.32 13.14 13.15
N ARG A 256 -11.85 14.36 13.04
CA ARG A 256 -11.89 15.10 11.77
C ARG A 256 -10.51 15.42 11.21
N GLU A 257 -9.55 15.76 12.08
CA GLU A 257 -8.16 15.97 11.65
C GLU A 257 -7.55 14.70 11.07
N GLN A 258 -7.82 13.54 11.68
CA GLN A 258 -7.33 12.25 11.17
C GLN A 258 -8.03 11.84 9.87
N GLN A 259 -9.33 12.12 9.73
CA GLN A 259 -10.09 11.93 8.48
C GLN A 259 -9.49 12.73 7.33
N GLN A 260 -9.10 13.98 7.56
CA GLN A 260 -8.40 14.80 6.56
C GLN A 260 -7.02 14.25 6.17
N ARG A 261 -6.43 13.40 7.01
CA ARG A 261 -5.14 12.73 6.76
C ARG A 261 -5.30 11.35 6.12
N GLY A 262 -6.53 10.93 5.79
CA GLY A 262 -6.83 9.68 5.09
C GLY A 262 -7.37 8.54 5.97
N THR A 263 -7.37 8.72 7.29
CA THR A 263 -7.93 7.73 8.24
C THR A 263 -9.43 7.62 8.05
N GLN A 264 -9.97 6.41 7.95
CA GLN A 264 -11.41 6.19 7.87
C GLN A 264 -11.92 5.62 9.19
N PHE A 265 -13.01 6.20 9.70
CA PHE A 265 -13.71 5.71 10.88
C PHE A 265 -15.00 5.02 10.44
N HIS A 266 -15.13 3.75 10.76
CA HIS A 266 -16.31 2.96 10.45
C HIS A 266 -16.99 2.44 11.71
N SER A 267 -18.30 2.25 11.62
CA SER A 267 -19.09 1.62 12.67
C SER A 267 -19.79 0.36 12.18
N LEU A 268 -19.84 -0.65 13.05
CA LEU A 268 -20.77 -1.76 12.93
C LEU A 268 -21.73 -1.75 14.11
N ILE A 269 -23.01 -1.60 13.78
CA ILE A 269 -24.11 -1.46 14.71
C ILE A 269 -24.77 -2.83 14.88
N LEU A 270 -24.82 -3.31 16.13
CA LEU A 270 -25.45 -4.59 16.49
C LEU A 270 -26.84 -4.43 17.15
N HIS A 271 -27.45 -3.24 17.02
CA HIS A 271 -28.75 -2.90 17.58
C HIS A 271 -29.65 -2.14 16.58
N GLN A 272 -30.97 -2.20 16.79
CA GLN A 272 -31.93 -1.60 15.85
C GLN A 272 -32.12 -0.09 16.03
N ASP A 273 -31.92 0.43 17.24
CA ASP A 273 -32.13 1.85 17.56
C ASP A 273 -30.88 2.45 18.23
N PRO A 274 -29.79 2.62 17.49
CA PRO A 274 -28.57 3.18 18.03
C PRO A 274 -28.63 4.72 18.14
N ASN A 275 -27.72 5.33 18.89
CA ASN A 275 -27.63 6.79 18.93
C ASN A 275 -27.13 7.38 17.60
N ALA A 276 -28.05 7.99 16.84
CA ALA A 276 -27.76 8.60 15.55
C ALA A 276 -26.71 9.73 15.62
N GLU A 277 -26.68 10.53 16.70
CA GLU A 277 -25.72 11.64 16.84
C GLU A 277 -24.27 11.16 16.93
N VAL A 278 -24.08 9.93 17.44
CA VAL A 278 -22.78 9.26 17.57
C VAL A 278 -22.38 8.61 16.25
N ILE A 279 -23.32 7.92 15.59
CA ILE A 279 -23.08 7.21 14.32
C ILE A 279 -22.78 8.18 13.18
N ASP A 280 -23.42 9.35 13.15
CA ASP A 280 -23.20 10.39 12.14
C ASP A 280 -21.76 10.96 12.14
N ARG A 281 -20.91 10.54 13.09
CA ARG A 281 -19.50 10.93 13.21
C ARG A 281 -18.55 9.99 12.48
N PHE A 282 -19.03 8.82 12.09
CA PHE A 282 -18.28 7.81 11.34
C PHE A 282 -18.53 7.98 9.83
N ASP A 283 -17.52 7.66 9.03
CA ASP A 283 -17.53 7.75 7.57
C ASP A 283 -18.44 6.68 6.95
N THR A 284 -18.45 5.48 7.51
CA THR A 284 -19.30 4.37 7.06
C THR A 284 -19.97 3.69 8.24
N ASN A 285 -21.25 3.38 8.08
CA ASN A 285 -22.06 2.80 9.14
C ASN A 285 -22.77 1.56 8.61
N TRP A 286 -22.47 0.41 9.18
CA TRP A 286 -23.09 -0.86 8.84
C TRP A 286 -24.03 -1.30 9.95
N VAL A 287 -25.16 -1.89 9.60
CA VAL A 287 -26.06 -2.52 10.57
C VAL A 287 -26.06 -4.02 10.34
N TYR A 288 -25.81 -4.77 11.40
CA TYR A 288 -26.00 -6.21 11.44
C TYR A 288 -27.41 -6.52 11.96
N ASP A 289 -28.18 -7.24 11.17
CA ASP A 289 -29.52 -7.70 11.55
C ASP A 289 -29.45 -9.19 11.99
N PRO A 290 -29.67 -9.51 13.28
CA PRO A 290 -29.68 -10.89 13.76
C PRO A 290 -30.79 -11.76 13.14
N GLU A 291 -31.89 -11.16 12.67
CA GLU A 291 -33.01 -11.86 12.02
C GLU A 291 -32.76 -12.05 10.52
N GLN A 292 -31.88 -11.24 9.93
CA GLN A 292 -31.42 -11.35 8.55
C GLN A 292 -29.89 -11.41 8.51
N PRO A 293 -29.28 -12.49 9.05
CA PRO A 293 -27.84 -12.61 9.27
C PRO A 293 -27.00 -12.62 7.98
N HIS A 294 -27.65 -12.59 6.81
CA HIS A 294 -27.00 -12.49 5.49
C HIS A 294 -26.95 -11.07 4.94
N LEU A 295 -27.52 -10.07 5.63
CA LEU A 295 -27.65 -8.72 5.11
C LEU A 295 -27.04 -7.70 6.06
N ILE A 296 -25.81 -7.28 5.75
CA ILE A 296 -25.24 -6.08 6.33
C ILE A 296 -25.61 -4.90 5.45
N ARG A 297 -26.40 -3.98 6.01
CA ARG A 297 -26.85 -2.79 5.29
C ARG A 297 -25.89 -1.65 5.58
N GLU A 298 -25.26 -1.13 4.54
CA GLU A 298 -24.61 0.17 4.62
C GLU A 298 -25.70 1.24 4.76
N LEU A 299 -25.65 2.05 5.81
CA LEU A 299 -26.59 3.15 6.05
C LEU A 299 -26.36 4.35 5.10
N ALA A 300 -25.42 4.24 4.16
CA ALA A 300 -25.02 5.30 3.24
C ALA A 300 -26.22 6.04 2.64
N GLY A 301 -26.34 7.32 2.98
CA GLY A 301 -27.18 8.30 2.28
C GLY A 301 -28.68 8.28 2.54
N THR A 302 -29.24 7.34 3.30
CA THR A 302 -30.73 7.27 3.45
C THR A 302 -31.29 8.36 4.38
N LEU A 303 -30.44 9.03 5.18
CA LEU A 303 -30.85 10.25 5.92
C LEU A 303 -30.92 11.51 5.03
N ARG A 304 -30.26 11.54 3.86
CA ARG A 304 -30.45 12.64 2.89
C ARG A 304 -31.74 12.50 2.07
N VAL A 305 -32.26 11.29 1.90
CA VAL A 305 -33.50 11.06 1.13
C VAL A 305 -34.76 11.11 2.02
N LEU A 306 -34.67 10.71 3.29
CA LEU A 306 -35.82 10.75 4.21
C LEU A 306 -36.10 12.14 4.79
N GLY A 307 -35.11 13.04 4.81
CA GLY A 307 -35.32 14.46 5.15
C GLY A 307 -35.99 15.29 4.04
N ALA A 308 -35.91 14.85 2.78
CA ALA A 308 -36.47 15.59 1.63
C ALA A 308 -37.95 15.27 1.33
N ARG A 309 -38.57 14.32 2.04
CA ARG A 309 -39.99 13.94 1.86
C ARG A 309 -40.94 14.37 2.98
N ARG A 310 -40.47 15.12 3.99
CA ARG A 310 -41.31 15.75 5.03
C ARG A 310 -41.31 17.28 4.95
N GLY A 311 -41.48 17.80 3.73
CA GLY A 311 -41.50 19.24 3.47
C GLY A 311 -42.41 19.64 2.31
N ARG A 312 -43.55 18.97 2.12
CA ARG A 312 -44.74 19.49 1.41
C ARG A 312 -45.97 18.74 1.91
N PHE A 313 -46.66 19.33 2.87
CA PHE A 313 -48.11 19.53 2.97
C PHE A 313 -48.36 20.32 4.26
#